data_AF-A0A1L4CY04-F1
#
_entry.id   AF-A0A1L4CY04-F1
#
_cell.length_a   1.000
_cell.length_b   1.000
_cell.length_c   1.000
_cell.angle_alpha   90.00
_cell.angle_beta   90.00
_cell.angle_gamma   90.00
#
_symmetry.space_group_name_H-M   'P 1'
#
loop_
_entity.id
_entity.type
_entity.pdbx_description
1 polymer ?
#
loop_
_entity_poly.entity_id
_entity_poly.type
_entity_poly.pdbx_seq_one_letter_code
_entity_poly.pdbx_strand_id
1 'polypeptide(L)'
;MILFEYHSDEKIGMLKSGMSIDETRNLFKSCYKNCKKSEFKSEYDYFMAIGIMAYYNDLEKLTEIEIVEEKSIFMYKNMNLFSNYLNLKRKLIELKINFTSENEGMELENKKLGLYVPDLLLDPKDPANEKAIVKTVLVDMSKGCSVSFERLISNHIPSKEAYIGSKISSDNGPAIRIVMTIKNILQAMVKVRLQNNIVKCKNN
;
A
#
# COMPACT_ATOMS: atom_id res chain seq x y z
N MET A 1 -19.71 1.30 3.78
CA MET A 1 -19.11 0.13 3.09
C MET A 1 -17.60 0.29 3.13
N ILE A 2 -16.84 -0.74 3.50
CA ILE A 2 -15.36 -0.67 3.49
C ILE A 2 -14.85 -0.96 2.08
N LEU A 3 -14.04 -0.04 1.55
CA LEU A 3 -13.42 -0.15 0.24
C LEU A 3 -11.94 -0.51 0.28
N PHE A 4 -11.26 -0.31 1.42
CA PHE A 4 -9.83 -0.59 1.58
C PHE A 4 -9.47 -0.87 3.02
N GLU A 5 -8.40 -1.64 3.19
CA GLU A 5 -7.73 -1.94 4.45
C GLU A 5 -6.24 -1.58 4.29
N TYR A 6 -5.79 -0.54 4.97
CA TYR A 6 -4.37 -0.27 5.15
C TYR A 6 -3.85 -1.09 6.31
N HIS A 7 -2.67 -1.67 6.15
CA HIS A 7 -2.03 -2.35 7.26
C HIS A 7 -0.84 -1.56 7.80
N SER A 8 -0.95 -1.18 9.08
CA SER A 8 0.06 -0.45 9.84
C SER A 8 0.51 -1.26 11.05
N ASP A 9 1.67 -0.93 11.61
CA ASP A 9 2.06 -1.41 12.95
C ASP A 9 1.24 -0.75 14.07
N GLU A 10 0.57 0.37 13.76
CA GLU A 10 -0.26 1.15 14.67
C GLU A 10 -1.75 1.10 14.31
N LYS A 11 -2.63 1.16 15.32
CA LYS A 11 -4.07 1.28 15.09
C LYS A 11 -4.42 2.75 14.82
N ILE A 12 -4.58 3.09 13.54
CA ILE A 12 -4.90 4.46 13.09
C ILE A 12 -6.41 4.72 13.15
N GLY A 13 -7.25 3.73 12.80
CA GLY A 13 -8.72 3.84 12.87
C GLY A 13 -9.38 3.65 11.51
N MET A 14 -10.48 4.36 11.25
CA MET A 14 -11.22 4.24 9.98
C MET A 14 -11.49 5.63 9.40
N LEU A 15 -11.03 5.86 8.18
CA LEU A 15 -11.33 7.06 7.40
C LEU A 15 -12.72 6.92 6.79
N LYS A 16 -13.55 7.95 6.92
CA LYS A 16 -14.95 7.93 6.47
C LYS A 16 -15.23 9.10 5.53
N SER A 17 -16.12 8.85 4.58
CA SER A 17 -16.77 9.89 3.80
C SER A 17 -17.26 11.06 4.67
N GLY A 18 -17.01 12.29 4.22
CA GLY A 18 -17.53 13.47 4.89
C GLY A 18 -16.79 13.87 6.17
N MET A 19 -15.69 13.22 6.52
CA MET A 19 -14.79 13.72 7.58
C MET A 19 -14.31 15.13 7.23
N SER A 20 -14.22 16.01 8.23
CA SER A 20 -13.55 17.30 8.07
C SER A 20 -12.05 17.13 7.83
N ILE A 21 -11.42 18.22 7.39
CA ILE A 21 -9.96 18.31 7.27
C ILE A 21 -9.29 17.95 8.61
N ASP A 22 -9.74 18.55 9.72
CA ASP A 22 -9.16 18.30 11.04
C ASP A 22 -9.39 16.87 11.52
N GLU A 23 -10.57 16.28 11.30
CA GLU A 23 -10.84 14.88 11.62
C GLU A 23 -9.89 13.95 10.85
N THR A 24 -9.67 14.25 9.56
CA THR A 24 -8.77 13.47 8.70
C THR A 24 -7.32 13.57 9.16
N ARG A 25 -6.84 14.78 9.48
CA ARG A 25 -5.47 15.01 9.99
C ARG A 25 -5.24 14.32 11.33
N ASN A 26 -6.21 14.46 12.25
CA ASN A 26 -6.15 13.85 13.58
C ASN A 26 -6.18 12.32 13.53
N LEU A 27 -6.88 11.73 12.54
CA LEU A 27 -6.90 10.29 12.34
C LEU A 27 -5.50 9.76 12.04
N PHE A 28 -4.81 10.36 11.07
CA PHE A 28 -3.53 9.85 10.61
C PHE A 28 -2.37 10.09 11.57
N LYS A 29 -2.46 11.10 12.45
CA LYS A 29 -1.39 11.49 13.39
C LYS A 29 -0.01 11.63 12.72
N SER A 30 -0.01 11.90 11.41
CA SER A 30 1.17 12.00 10.57
C SER A 30 1.36 13.45 10.15
N CYS A 31 2.61 13.85 9.91
CA CYS A 31 2.90 15.06 9.18
C CYS A 31 2.19 15.03 7.82
N TYR A 32 1.65 16.18 7.43
CA TYR A 32 1.01 16.38 6.13
C TYR A 32 1.56 17.64 5.46
N LYS A 33 1.49 17.65 4.13
CA LYS A 33 1.72 18.85 3.33
C LYS A 33 0.38 19.24 2.71
N ASN A 34 -0.07 20.46 2.99
CA ASN A 34 -1.21 21.04 2.30
C ASN A 34 -0.77 21.48 0.89
N CYS A 35 -1.47 20.97 -0.13
CA CYS A 35 -1.25 21.29 -1.52
C CYS A 35 -2.44 22.08 -2.04
N LYS A 36 -2.20 23.35 -2.35
CA LYS A 36 -3.25 24.27 -2.80
C LYS A 36 -3.84 23.83 -4.14
N LYS A 37 -5.13 24.14 -4.31
CA LYS A 37 -5.89 23.99 -5.55
C LYS A 37 -5.11 24.61 -6.73
N SER A 38 -5.01 23.88 -7.82
CA SER A 38 -4.55 24.36 -9.12
C SER A 38 -5.68 24.27 -10.14
N GLU A 39 -5.48 24.78 -11.36
CA GLU A 39 -6.49 24.68 -12.44
C GLU A 39 -6.89 23.22 -12.73
N PHE A 40 -6.02 22.26 -12.44
CA PHE A 40 -6.20 20.86 -12.79
C PHE A 40 -6.39 19.94 -11.58
N LYS A 41 -6.25 20.45 -10.34
CA LYS A 41 -6.37 19.64 -9.13
C LYS A 41 -7.04 20.40 -7.98
N SER A 42 -8.00 19.73 -7.34
CA SER A 42 -8.59 20.16 -6.08
C SER A 42 -7.53 20.30 -4.98
N GLU A 43 -7.84 21.07 -3.94
CA GLU A 43 -6.98 21.14 -2.75
C GLU A 43 -6.92 19.78 -2.06
N TYR A 44 -5.73 19.40 -1.59
CA TYR A 44 -5.53 18.14 -0.89
C TYR A 44 -4.45 18.23 0.19
N ASP A 45 -4.58 17.36 1.19
CA ASP A 45 -3.51 17.09 2.14
C ASP A 45 -2.76 15.82 1.75
N TYR A 46 -1.44 15.91 1.65
CA TYR A 46 -0.57 14.76 1.40
C TYR A 46 0.07 14.24 2.68
N PHE A 47 -0.37 13.06 3.12
CA PHE A 47 0.17 12.32 4.25
C PHE A 47 1.32 11.43 3.79
N MET A 48 2.50 12.03 3.66
CA MET A 48 3.67 11.41 3.02
C MET A 48 4.11 10.09 3.68
N ALA A 49 3.97 9.94 4.99
CA ALA A 49 4.40 8.73 5.70
C ALA A 49 3.61 7.48 5.29
N ILE A 50 2.34 7.67 4.91
CA ILE A 50 1.39 6.61 4.56
C ILE A 50 0.93 6.68 3.10
N GLY A 51 1.54 7.52 2.27
CA GLY A 51 1.28 7.60 0.84
C GLY A 51 -0.18 7.92 0.46
N ILE A 52 -0.88 8.73 1.26
CA ILE A 52 -2.28 9.13 0.99
C ILE A 52 -2.35 10.61 0.65
N MET A 53 -3.05 10.94 -0.43
CA MET A 53 -3.55 12.28 -0.71
C MET A 53 -5.05 12.30 -0.41
N ALA A 54 -5.50 13.21 0.45
CA ALA A 54 -6.91 13.36 0.83
C ALA A 54 -7.47 14.63 0.19
N TYR A 55 -8.52 14.47 -0.62
CA TYR A 55 -9.15 15.58 -1.35
C TYR A 55 -10.46 15.97 -0.69
N TYR A 56 -10.73 17.27 -0.70
CA TYR A 56 -11.88 17.88 -0.04
C TYR A 56 -12.72 18.66 -1.04
N ASN A 57 -14.03 18.69 -0.81
CA ASN A 57 -14.94 19.56 -1.55
C ASN A 57 -14.94 20.99 -0.99
N ASP A 58 -15.71 21.88 -1.60
CA ASP A 58 -15.86 23.28 -1.20
C ASP A 58 -16.49 23.46 0.20
N LEU A 59 -17.03 22.39 0.80
CA LEU A 59 -17.53 22.37 2.19
C LEU A 59 -16.48 21.80 3.18
N GLU A 60 -15.24 21.64 2.74
CA GLU A 60 -14.12 21.08 3.51
C GLU A 60 -14.40 19.65 4.02
N LYS A 61 -15.13 18.88 3.22
CA LYS A 61 -15.48 17.49 3.52
C LYS A 61 -14.71 16.55 2.62
N LEU A 62 -14.15 15.48 3.21
CA LEU A 62 -13.42 14.45 2.51
C LEU A 62 -14.33 13.77 1.48
N THR A 63 -13.95 13.88 0.20
CA THR A 63 -14.67 13.27 -0.92
C THR A 63 -13.89 12.19 -1.61
N GLU A 64 -12.55 12.23 -1.59
CA GLU A 64 -11.72 11.32 -2.36
C GLU A 64 -10.39 11.07 -1.65
N ILE A 65 -9.81 9.91 -1.90
CA ILE A 65 -8.42 9.66 -1.55
C ILE A 65 -7.68 9.05 -2.73
N GLU A 66 -6.43 9.45 -2.88
CA GLU A 66 -5.47 8.85 -3.79
C GLU A 66 -4.38 8.19 -2.96
N ILE A 67 -4.07 6.95 -3.30
CA ILE A 67 -3.17 6.08 -2.55
C ILE A 67 -2.02 5.67 -3.45
N VAL A 68 -0.79 5.95 -3.03
CA VAL A 68 0.43 5.72 -3.82
C VAL A 68 1.20 4.50 -3.31
N GLU A 69 1.62 3.63 -4.23
CA GLU A 69 2.29 2.34 -3.96
C GLU A 69 3.49 2.45 -3.01
N GLU A 70 4.35 3.46 -3.20
CA GLU A 70 5.73 3.47 -2.68
C GLU A 70 5.87 3.25 -1.18
N LYS A 71 4.84 3.56 -0.40
CA LYS A 71 4.92 3.66 1.06
C LYS A 71 3.88 2.82 1.79
N SER A 72 3.07 2.06 1.05
CA SER A 72 1.82 1.55 1.62
C SER A 72 1.38 0.21 1.08
N ILE A 73 1.07 -0.71 1.98
CA ILE A 73 0.38 -1.97 1.65
C ILE A 73 -1.10 -1.74 1.93
N PHE A 74 -1.83 -1.29 0.91
CA PHE A 74 -3.29 -1.31 0.95
C PHE A 74 -3.79 -2.60 0.34
N MET A 75 -4.70 -3.22 1.07
CA MET A 75 -5.40 -4.42 0.67
C MET A 75 -6.87 -4.09 0.45
N TYR A 76 -7.47 -4.79 -0.50
CA TYR A 76 -8.90 -4.85 -0.64
C TYR A 76 -9.35 -6.29 -0.60
N LYS A 77 -10.16 -6.69 0.40
CA LYS A 77 -10.59 -8.08 0.56
C LYS A 77 -9.42 -9.07 0.49
N ASN A 78 -8.35 -8.79 1.22
CA ASN A 78 -7.09 -9.57 1.21
C ASN A 78 -6.33 -9.61 -0.13
N MET A 79 -6.56 -8.64 -1.02
CA MET A 79 -5.82 -8.50 -2.28
C MET A 79 -4.96 -7.24 -2.31
N ASN A 80 -3.69 -7.38 -2.65
CA ASN A 80 -2.81 -6.23 -2.91
C ASN A 80 -3.19 -5.55 -4.24
N LEU A 81 -3.59 -4.28 -4.18
CA LEU A 81 -3.89 -3.47 -5.36
C LEU A 81 -2.66 -2.95 -6.09
N PHE A 82 -1.51 -2.84 -5.42
CA PHE A 82 -0.26 -2.41 -6.03
C PHE A 82 0.52 -3.62 -6.52
N SER A 83 -0.09 -4.32 -7.47
CA SER A 83 0.49 -5.51 -8.07
C SER A 83 0.40 -5.41 -9.59
N ASN A 84 0.80 -6.47 -10.29
CA ASN A 84 0.65 -6.53 -11.73
C ASN A 84 -0.81 -6.29 -12.14
N TYR A 85 -1.00 -5.37 -13.09
CA TYR A 85 -2.32 -4.93 -13.54
C TYR A 85 -3.17 -6.07 -14.08
N LEU A 86 -2.62 -6.98 -14.90
CA LEU A 86 -3.40 -8.07 -15.49
C LEU A 86 -3.92 -9.05 -14.43
N ASN A 87 -3.07 -9.40 -13.47
CA ASN A 87 -3.46 -10.24 -12.33
C ASN A 87 -4.52 -9.57 -11.47
N LEU A 88 -4.35 -8.27 -11.19
CA LEU A 88 -5.32 -7.51 -10.43
C LEU A 88 -6.66 -7.41 -11.17
N LYS A 89 -6.64 -7.06 -12.45
CA LYS A 89 -7.82 -6.96 -13.32
C LYS A 89 -8.66 -8.23 -13.29
N ARG A 90 -8.03 -9.41 -13.43
CA ARG A 90 -8.73 -10.70 -13.36
C ARG A 90 -9.46 -10.87 -12.02
N LYS A 91 -8.78 -10.62 -10.90
CA LYS A 91 -9.36 -10.72 -9.57
C LYS A 91 -10.49 -9.71 -9.34
N LEU A 92 -10.34 -8.48 -9.83
CA LEU A 92 -11.38 -7.46 -9.73
C LEU A 92 -12.66 -7.88 -10.47
N ILE A 93 -12.51 -8.46 -11.66
CA ILE A 93 -13.63 -9.02 -12.45
C ILE A 93 -14.29 -10.19 -11.71
N GLU A 94 -13.51 -11.14 -11.20
CA GLU A 94 -14.01 -12.30 -10.43
C GLU A 94 -14.84 -11.87 -9.21
N LEU A 95 -14.39 -10.82 -8.53
CA LEU A 95 -15.05 -10.25 -7.35
C LEU A 95 -16.18 -9.25 -7.68
N LYS A 96 -16.48 -9.04 -8.97
CA LYS A 96 -17.50 -8.10 -9.48
C LYS A 96 -17.32 -6.67 -8.96
N ILE A 97 -16.08 -6.20 -8.96
CA ILE A 97 -15.72 -4.84 -8.55
C ILE A 97 -15.61 -3.98 -9.81
N ASN A 98 -16.28 -2.84 -9.80
CA ASN A 98 -16.16 -1.88 -10.90
C ASN A 98 -14.90 -1.04 -10.72
N PHE A 99 -14.14 -0.88 -11.81
CA PHE A 99 -12.92 -0.09 -11.82
C PHE A 99 -12.68 0.52 -13.21
N THR A 100 -11.84 1.54 -13.24
CA THR A 100 -11.24 2.17 -14.43
C THR A 100 -9.73 2.08 -14.32
N SER A 101 -9.04 2.12 -15.46
CA SER A 101 -7.58 2.08 -15.46
C SER A 101 -7.04 2.95 -16.58
N GLU A 102 -6.08 3.82 -16.25
CA GLU A 102 -5.53 4.82 -17.17
C GLU A 102 -3.99 4.90 -17.05
N ASN A 103 -3.33 5.36 -18.11
CA ASN A 103 -1.86 5.48 -18.19
C ASN A 103 -1.35 6.94 -18.21
N GLU A 104 -2.19 7.91 -18.59
CA GLU A 104 -1.80 9.33 -18.69
C GLU A 104 -2.46 10.23 -17.62
N GLY A 105 -3.43 9.71 -16.86
CA GLY A 105 -4.09 10.43 -15.79
C GLY A 105 -5.37 9.72 -15.39
N MET A 106 -5.73 9.74 -14.11
CA MET A 106 -6.97 9.11 -13.63
C MET A 106 -8.08 10.14 -13.50
N GLU A 107 -9.21 9.87 -14.14
CA GLU A 107 -10.46 10.53 -13.81
C GLU A 107 -11.25 9.69 -12.79
N LEU A 108 -11.84 10.37 -11.81
CA LEU A 108 -12.69 9.69 -10.84
C LEU A 108 -14.04 9.36 -11.48
N GLU A 109 -14.31 8.06 -11.60
CA GLU A 109 -15.64 7.59 -11.96
C GLU A 109 -16.44 7.15 -10.73
N ASN A 110 -17.69 7.61 -10.68
CA ASN A 110 -18.61 7.33 -9.57
C ASN A 110 -18.78 5.82 -9.35
N LYS A 111 -18.56 5.37 -8.10
CA LYS A 111 -18.61 3.96 -7.66
C LYS A 111 -17.59 3.02 -8.33
N LYS A 112 -16.53 3.56 -8.94
CA LYS A 112 -15.43 2.77 -9.48
C LYS A 112 -14.13 3.02 -8.71
N LEU A 113 -13.27 2.02 -8.67
CA LEU A 113 -11.87 2.22 -8.30
C LEU A 113 -11.12 2.80 -9.51
N GLY A 114 -10.38 3.88 -9.33
CA GLY A 114 -9.45 4.34 -10.35
C GLY A 114 -8.09 3.67 -10.16
N LEU A 115 -7.51 3.12 -11.22
CA LEU A 115 -6.19 2.50 -11.20
C LEU A 115 -5.25 3.26 -12.15
N TYR A 116 -4.16 3.80 -11.62
CA TYR A 116 -3.13 4.42 -12.45
C TYR A 116 -2.05 3.40 -12.78
N VAL A 117 -1.86 3.16 -14.07
CA VAL A 117 -0.92 2.17 -14.60
C VAL A 117 -0.09 2.84 -15.70
N PRO A 118 0.98 3.58 -15.35
CA PRO A 118 1.74 4.38 -16.31
C PRO A 118 2.36 3.54 -17.44
N ASP A 119 2.75 2.31 -17.12
CA ASP A 119 3.39 1.40 -18.07
C ASP A 119 2.38 0.58 -18.90
N LEU A 120 1.08 0.88 -18.80
CA LEU A 120 0.04 0.20 -19.57
C LEU A 120 0.02 0.75 -21.00
N LEU A 121 0.17 -0.15 -21.98
CA LEU A 121 0.13 0.18 -23.39
C LEU A 121 -1.29 0.02 -23.97
N LEU A 122 -1.55 0.76 -25.05
CA LEU A 122 -2.85 0.75 -25.74
C LEU A 122 -3.20 -0.61 -26.35
N ASP A 123 -2.21 -1.37 -26.84
CA ASP A 123 -2.44 -2.74 -27.30
C ASP A 123 -2.54 -3.68 -26.09
N PRO A 124 -3.73 -4.22 -25.76
CA PRO A 124 -3.91 -5.09 -24.61
C PRO A 124 -3.17 -6.44 -24.74
N LYS A 125 -2.73 -6.81 -25.95
CA LYS A 125 -1.97 -8.04 -26.21
C LYS A 125 -0.46 -7.84 -26.13
N ASP A 126 0.01 -6.60 -25.94
CA ASP A 126 1.44 -6.33 -25.83
C ASP A 126 2.02 -7.07 -24.60
N PRO A 127 3.06 -7.91 -24.79
CA PRO A 127 3.72 -8.61 -23.68
C PRO A 127 4.26 -7.68 -22.59
N ALA A 128 4.56 -6.41 -22.89
CA ALA A 128 5.00 -5.44 -21.89
C ALA A 128 3.94 -5.19 -20.80
N ASN A 129 2.65 -5.37 -21.11
CA ASN A 129 1.56 -5.25 -20.14
C ASN A 129 1.63 -6.31 -19.03
N GLU A 130 2.35 -7.43 -19.23
CA GLU A 130 2.60 -8.42 -18.17
C GLU A 130 3.51 -7.88 -17.06
N LYS A 131 4.20 -6.75 -17.30
CA LYS A 131 5.04 -6.08 -16.31
C LYS A 131 4.42 -4.79 -15.78
N ALA A 132 3.29 -4.35 -16.32
CA ALA A 132 2.62 -3.13 -15.89
C ALA A 132 2.14 -3.26 -14.43
N ILE A 133 2.53 -2.31 -13.58
CA ILE A 133 2.19 -2.28 -12.15
C ILE A 133 1.29 -1.09 -11.87
N VAL A 134 0.28 -1.30 -11.03
CA VAL A 134 -0.56 -0.21 -10.53
C VAL A 134 0.27 0.65 -9.56
N LYS A 135 0.44 1.94 -9.89
CA LYS A 135 1.19 2.90 -9.06
C LYS A 135 0.31 3.66 -8.09
N THR A 136 -0.94 3.88 -8.48
CA THR A 136 -1.87 4.67 -7.70
C THR A 136 -3.27 4.08 -7.76
N VAL A 137 -3.98 4.15 -6.64
CA VAL A 137 -5.40 3.83 -6.56
C VAL A 137 -6.16 5.07 -6.12
N LEU A 138 -7.19 5.42 -6.87
CA LEU A 138 -8.11 6.51 -6.56
C LEU A 138 -9.44 5.94 -6.05
N VAL A 139 -9.97 6.54 -4.99
CA VAL A 139 -11.16 6.06 -4.28
C VAL A 139 -12.16 7.18 -4.11
N ASP A 140 -13.34 7.01 -4.71
CA ASP A 140 -14.49 7.87 -4.46
C ASP A 140 -15.07 7.58 -3.06
N MET A 141 -14.87 8.52 -2.15
CA MET A 141 -15.42 8.46 -0.80
C MET A 141 -16.80 9.09 -0.70
N SER A 142 -17.29 9.83 -1.70
CA SER A 142 -18.52 10.64 -1.64
C SER A 142 -19.83 9.86 -1.39
N LYS A 143 -19.80 8.52 -1.49
CA LYS A 143 -20.97 7.64 -1.34
C LYS A 143 -21.00 6.83 -0.04
N GLY A 144 -20.46 7.37 1.06
CA GLY A 144 -20.47 6.67 2.36
C GLY A 144 -19.49 5.49 2.41
N CYS A 145 -18.43 5.58 1.61
CA CYS A 145 -17.33 4.63 1.65
C CYS A 145 -16.44 4.90 2.88
N SER A 146 -15.67 3.89 3.25
CA SER A 146 -14.72 3.98 4.35
C SER A 146 -13.47 3.18 4.04
N VAL A 147 -12.34 3.61 4.60
CA VAL A 147 -11.06 2.91 4.53
C VAL A 147 -10.64 2.56 5.95
N SER A 148 -10.44 1.27 6.21
CA SER A 148 -9.97 0.75 7.48
C SER A 148 -8.45 0.81 7.54
N PHE A 149 -7.89 1.09 8.71
CA PHE A 149 -6.47 1.04 8.98
C PHE A 149 -6.26 0.03 10.12
N GLU A 150 -5.86 -1.18 9.76
CA GLU A 150 -5.74 -2.31 10.66
C GLU A 150 -4.30 -2.63 11.01
N ARG A 151 -4.13 -3.28 12.16
CA ARG A 151 -2.84 -3.81 12.55
C ARG A 151 -2.58 -5.12 11.82
N LEU A 152 -1.46 -5.23 11.11
CA LEU A 152 -0.96 -6.54 10.68
C LEU A 152 -0.58 -7.35 11.92
N ILE A 153 -1.44 -8.27 12.35
CA ILE A 153 -1.03 -9.30 13.30
C ILE A 153 -0.10 -10.22 12.53
N SER A 154 1.19 -10.20 12.89
CA SER A 154 2.35 -10.71 12.14
C SER A 154 2.41 -12.24 11.99
N ASN A 155 1.33 -12.88 11.54
CA ASN A 155 1.36 -14.29 11.15
C ASN A 155 1.24 -14.48 9.63
N HIS A 156 0.78 -13.48 8.86
CA HIS A 156 0.51 -13.59 7.42
C HIS A 156 0.89 -12.34 6.62
N ILE A 157 2.14 -11.88 6.75
CA ILE A 157 2.77 -11.20 5.62
C ILE A 157 3.46 -12.32 4.82
N PRO A 158 3.03 -12.65 3.59
CA PRO A 158 3.92 -13.36 2.70
C PRO A 158 5.10 -12.43 2.49
N SER A 159 6.27 -12.80 3.02
CA SER A 159 7.50 -12.06 2.73
C SER A 159 7.60 -11.90 1.22
N LYS A 160 8.20 -10.80 0.75
CA LYS A 160 8.46 -10.55 -0.69
C LYS A 160 9.19 -11.72 -1.40
N GLU A 161 9.66 -12.71 -0.66
CA GLU A 161 10.31 -13.94 -1.11
C GLU A 161 9.34 -15.12 -1.37
N ALA A 162 8.06 -15.05 -0.97
CA ALA A 162 7.11 -16.15 -1.10
C ALA A 162 6.54 -16.37 -2.52
N TYR A 163 6.97 -15.58 -3.50
CA TYR A 163 6.58 -15.73 -4.92
C TYR A 163 7.68 -16.35 -5.79
N ILE A 164 8.58 -17.13 -5.21
CA ILE A 164 9.54 -17.93 -5.97
C ILE A 164 9.10 -19.41 -5.94
N GLY A 165 8.48 -19.81 -7.05
CA GLY A 165 8.42 -21.18 -7.57
C GLY A 165 8.20 -22.32 -6.58
N SER A 166 6.95 -22.76 -6.44
CA SER A 166 6.66 -24.12 -5.98
C SER A 166 7.03 -25.15 -7.05
N LYS A 167 8.32 -25.49 -7.10
CA LYS A 167 8.76 -26.86 -7.41
C LYS A 167 9.39 -27.43 -6.14
N ILE A 168 9.34 -28.76 -6.02
CA ILE A 168 9.79 -29.64 -4.92
C ILE A 168 8.54 -30.18 -4.18
N SER A 169 7.93 -31.25 -4.68
CA SER A 169 8.29 -32.66 -4.49
C SER A 169 8.35 -33.08 -3.01
N SER A 170 7.61 -34.13 -2.72
CA SER A 170 7.52 -34.83 -1.45
C SER A 170 8.91 -35.21 -0.90
N ASP A 171 9.09 -35.07 0.43
CA ASP A 171 9.44 -36.20 1.32
C ASP A 171 9.91 -35.71 2.72
N ASN A 172 9.20 -36.20 3.74
CA ASN A 172 9.64 -36.62 5.08
C ASN A 172 10.42 -35.66 6.04
N GLY A 173 9.74 -35.29 7.15
CA GLY A 173 10.36 -35.03 8.47
C GLY A 173 9.85 -33.78 9.22
N PRO A 174 9.67 -33.82 10.56
CA PRO A 174 9.24 -32.66 11.33
C PRO A 174 10.41 -31.70 11.52
N ALA A 175 10.42 -30.58 10.79
CA ALA A 175 11.41 -29.53 10.98
C ALA A 175 11.05 -28.69 12.22
N ILE A 176 11.85 -28.82 13.29
CA ILE A 176 11.88 -27.90 14.43
C ILE A 176 12.26 -26.51 13.89
N ARG A 177 11.30 -25.59 13.81
CA ARG A 177 11.57 -24.19 13.46
C ARG A 177 12.10 -23.44 14.69
N ILE A 178 13.41 -23.25 14.75
CA ILE A 178 14.03 -22.26 15.62
C ILE A 178 13.72 -20.87 15.04
N VAL A 179 12.79 -20.14 15.64
CA VAL A 179 12.47 -18.76 15.26
C VAL A 179 13.53 -17.83 15.87
N MET A 180 14.56 -17.50 15.09
CA MET A 180 15.46 -16.38 15.43
C MET A 180 14.86 -15.09 14.88
N THR A 181 14.35 -14.24 15.77
CA THR A 181 13.85 -12.90 15.43
C THR A 181 15.01 -12.04 14.92
N ILE A 182 14.80 -11.23 13.87
CA ILE A 182 15.77 -10.29 13.27
C ILE A 182 16.45 -9.39 14.32
N LYS A 183 15.77 -9.14 15.46
CA LYS A 183 16.33 -8.42 16.61
C LYS A 183 17.58 -9.09 17.22
N ASN A 184 17.64 -10.43 17.20
CA ASN A 184 18.78 -11.20 17.71
C ASN A 184 19.94 -11.26 16.70
N ILE A 185 19.65 -11.21 15.39
CA ILE A 185 20.70 -11.17 14.34
C ILE A 185 21.38 -9.80 14.35
N LEU A 186 20.63 -8.71 14.45
CA LEU A 186 21.20 -7.36 14.57
C LEU A 186 22.00 -7.19 15.87
N GLN A 187 21.51 -7.71 17.00
CA GLN A 187 22.28 -7.68 18.26
C GLN A 187 23.54 -8.54 18.20
N ALA A 188 23.51 -9.72 17.55
CA ALA A 188 24.69 -10.56 17.36
C ALA A 188 25.71 -9.93 16.40
N MET A 189 25.26 -9.33 15.30
CA MET A 189 26.14 -8.67 14.32
C MET A 189 26.78 -7.39 14.86
N VAL A 190 26.06 -6.62 15.70
CA VAL A 190 26.63 -5.45 16.40
C VAL A 190 27.64 -5.87 17.47
N LYS A 191 27.41 -6.99 18.18
CA LYS A 191 28.37 -7.52 19.18
C LYS A 191 29.66 -8.03 18.53
N VAL A 192 29.57 -8.70 17.37
CA VAL A 192 30.74 -9.19 16.61
C VAL A 192 31.54 -8.03 15.99
N ARG A 193 30.89 -6.96 15.52
CA ARG A 193 31.59 -5.76 15.01
C ARG A 193 32.30 -4.97 16.10
N LEU A 194 31.73 -4.88 17.30
CA LEU A 194 32.36 -4.20 18.43
C LEU A 194 33.54 -4.99 19.01
N GLN A 195 33.49 -6.33 19.05
CA GLN A 195 34.61 -7.15 19.50
C GLN A 195 35.79 -7.15 18.50
N ASN A 196 35.52 -7.15 17.20
CA ASN A 196 36.58 -7.14 16.17
C ASN A 196 37.30 -5.78 16.03
N ASN A 197 36.68 -4.68 16.47
CA ASN A 197 37.31 -3.35 16.47
C ASN A 197 38.15 -3.08 17.73
N ILE A 198 37.94 -3.82 18.83
CA ILE A 198 38.76 -3.71 20.04
C ILE A 198 40.08 -4.52 19.91
N VAL A 199 40.10 -5.55 19.07
CA VAL A 199 41.30 -6.39 18.85
C VAL A 199 42.29 -5.78 17.84
N LYS A 200 41.88 -4.76 17.04
CA LYS A 200 42.76 -4.13 16.04
C LYS A 200 43.51 -2.86 16.49
N CYS A 201 43.39 -2.45 17.76
CA CYS A 201 44.15 -1.32 18.33
C CYS A 201 45.14 -1.72 19.43
N LYS A 202 45.63 -2.97 19.43
CA LYS A 202 46.81 -3.41 20.18
C LYS A 202 47.60 -4.41 19.33
N ASN A 203 48.44 -3.88 18.45
CA ASN A 203 49.74 -4.43 18.03
C ASN A 203 50.26 -3.57 16.86
N ASN A 204 50.95 -2.50 17.24
CA ASN A 204 52.23 -1.99 16.71
C ASN A 204 52.40 -0.54 17.18
#